data_AF-A0A2E0VLU9-F1
#
_entry.id   AF-A0A2E0VLU9-F1
#
_cell.length_a   1.000
_cell.length_b   1.000
_cell.length_c   1.000
_cell.angle_alpha   90.00
_cell.angle_beta   90.00
_cell.angle_gamma   90.00
#
_symmetry.space_group_name_H-M   'P 1'
#
loop_
_entity.id
_entity.type
_entity.pdbx_description
1 polymer ?
#
loop_
_entity_poly.entity_id
_entity_poly.type
_entity_poly.pdbx_seq_one_letter_code
_entity_poly.pdbx_strand_id
1 'polypeptide(L)'
;MGVSERSVDQQEAFSDYVASCHFFDADGYLDLEKLCMHLYLALFCDNVQAPEPVALYEVMLRVVGGMKDKIDHHRVFKTAVENWSEDMRAYYPDKEKTCIHFEVMGTVYPYWIENIGVQLMGMKKGKGDRGRFWVRRDWLLTSMYLQRFEAELVRLAGLSAVVADDSARLN
;
A
#
# COMPACT_ATOMS: atom_id res chain seq x y z
N MET A 1 21.23 4.63 27.54
CA MET A 1 19.97 4.16 26.93
C MET A 1 20.37 3.46 25.64
N GLY A 2 20.51 2.13 25.70
CA GLY A 2 21.00 1.35 24.56
C GLY A 2 19.92 1.18 23.53
N VAL A 3 20.15 1.69 22.32
CA VAL A 3 19.51 1.15 21.12
C VAL A 3 20.00 -0.30 21.04
N SER A 4 19.12 -1.26 21.29
CA SER A 4 19.48 -2.68 21.31
C SER A 4 19.98 -3.08 19.92
N GLU A 5 21.09 -3.82 19.80
CA GLU A 5 21.60 -4.36 18.52
C GLU A 5 20.49 -5.07 17.69
N ARG A 6 19.48 -5.64 18.36
CA ARG A 6 18.30 -6.24 17.73
C ARG A 6 17.50 -5.27 16.86
N SER A 7 17.50 -3.97 17.14
CA SER A 7 16.73 -2.99 16.35
C SER A 7 17.42 -2.60 15.05
N VAL A 8 18.76 -2.71 14.96
CA VAL A 8 19.51 -2.41 13.74
C VAL A 8 19.41 -3.59 12.77
N ASP A 9 19.64 -4.81 13.25
CA ASP A 9 19.53 -6.03 12.45
C ASP A 9 18.11 -6.21 11.86
N GLN A 10 17.07 -5.86 12.63
CA GLN A 10 15.68 -5.90 12.16
C GLN A 10 15.39 -4.84 11.10
N GLN A 11 15.98 -3.65 11.23
CA GLN A 11 15.84 -2.57 10.24
C GLN A 11 16.55 -2.92 8.94
N GLU A 12 17.76 -3.49 9.01
CA GLU A 12 18.51 -3.96 7.84
C GLU A 12 17.77 -5.11 7.15
N ALA A 13 17.33 -6.13 7.91
CA ALA A 13 16.57 -7.24 7.35
C ALA A 13 15.26 -6.80 6.68
N PHE A 14 14.55 -5.83 7.26
CA PHE A 14 13.34 -5.28 6.64
C PHE A 14 13.67 -4.43 5.42
N SER A 15 14.73 -3.62 5.46
CA SER A 15 15.19 -2.85 4.31
C SER A 15 15.53 -3.75 3.11
N ASP A 16 16.29 -4.82 3.33
CA ASP A 16 16.63 -5.81 2.30
C ASP A 16 15.37 -6.50 1.76
N TYR A 17 14.43 -6.82 2.64
CA TYR A 17 13.14 -7.35 2.26
C TYR A 17 12.35 -6.39 1.36
N VAL A 18 12.23 -5.10 1.73
CA VAL A 18 11.56 -4.08 0.92
C VAL A 18 12.24 -3.93 -0.44
N ALA A 19 13.57 -3.98 -0.49
CA ALA A 19 14.32 -3.91 -1.75
C ALA A 19 14.00 -5.10 -2.68
N SER A 20 13.75 -6.28 -2.11
CA SER A 20 13.38 -7.50 -2.85
C SER A 20 11.91 -7.58 -3.26
N CYS A 21 11.05 -6.68 -2.76
CA CYS A 21 9.63 -6.69 -3.09
C CYS A 21 9.39 -6.36 -4.57
N HIS A 22 8.69 -7.26 -5.25
CA HIS A 22 8.03 -7.02 -6.53
C HIS A 22 6.55 -6.82 -6.26
N PHE A 23 6.03 -5.62 -6.55
CA PHE A 23 4.65 -5.27 -6.20
C PHE A 23 3.67 -5.71 -7.26
N PHE A 24 4.12 -5.74 -8.52
CA PHE A 24 3.33 -6.19 -9.65
C PHE A 24 3.99 -7.41 -10.31
N ASP A 25 3.18 -8.38 -10.70
CA ASP A 25 3.64 -9.50 -11.52
C ASP A 25 3.92 -9.09 -12.98
N ALA A 26 4.30 -10.05 -13.81
CA ALA A 26 4.62 -9.82 -15.22
C ALA A 26 3.42 -9.30 -16.04
N ASP A 27 2.19 -9.59 -15.59
CA ASP A 27 0.95 -9.17 -16.21
C ASP A 27 0.43 -7.83 -15.62
N GLY A 28 1.18 -7.23 -14.68
CA GLY A 28 0.88 -5.94 -14.11
C GLY A 28 -0.14 -5.97 -12.97
N TYR A 29 -0.39 -7.14 -12.36
CA TYR A 29 -1.30 -7.28 -11.23
C TYR A 29 -0.55 -7.29 -9.90
N LEU A 30 -1.07 -6.53 -8.94
CA LEU A 30 -0.63 -6.56 -7.55
C LEU A 30 -1.48 -7.52 -6.72
N ASP A 31 -0.85 -8.10 -5.71
CA ASP A 31 -1.51 -8.89 -4.66
C ASP A 31 -1.86 -7.97 -3.48
N LEU A 32 -3.15 -7.69 -3.29
CA LEU A 32 -3.61 -6.69 -2.32
C LEU A 32 -3.37 -7.13 -0.87
N GLU A 33 -3.53 -8.42 -0.57
CA GLU A 33 -3.31 -8.98 0.76
C GLU A 33 -1.85 -8.83 1.17
N LYS A 34 -0.91 -9.13 0.27
CA LYS A 34 0.53 -8.86 0.49
C LYS A 34 0.83 -7.38 0.68
N LEU A 35 0.27 -6.51 -0.17
CA LEU A 35 0.47 -5.06 -0.05
C LEU A 35 0.05 -4.56 1.35
N CYS A 36 -1.12 -4.99 1.82
CA CYS A 36 -1.64 -4.59 3.13
C CYS A 36 -0.82 -5.17 4.28
N MET A 37 -0.44 -6.45 4.20
CA MET A 37 0.37 -7.09 5.24
C MET A 37 1.75 -6.45 5.36
N HIS A 38 2.43 -6.18 4.25
CA HIS A 38 3.76 -5.58 4.30
C HIS A 38 3.72 -4.12 4.76
N LEU A 39 2.65 -3.36 4.43
CA LEU A 39 2.46 -2.02 4.98
C LEU A 39 2.24 -2.07 6.50
N TYR A 40 1.43 -3.01 6.99
CA TYR A 40 1.26 -3.25 8.42
C TYR A 40 2.60 -3.57 9.09
N LEU A 41 3.40 -4.48 8.51
CA LEU A 41 4.72 -4.83 9.04
C LEU A 41 5.67 -3.63 9.05
N ALA A 42 5.67 -2.79 8.00
CA ALA A 42 6.50 -1.60 7.96
C ALA A 42 6.15 -0.62 9.10
N LEU A 43 4.85 -0.38 9.32
CA LEU A 43 4.36 0.45 10.40
C LEU A 43 4.69 -0.15 11.78
N PHE A 44 4.51 -1.46 11.93
CA PHE A 44 4.81 -2.19 13.15
C PHE A 44 6.31 -2.08 13.51
N CYS A 45 7.20 -2.27 12.52
CA CYS A 45 8.65 -2.15 12.72
C CYS A 45 9.09 -0.72 13.06
N ASP A 46 8.37 0.31 12.57
CA ASP A 46 8.54 1.71 12.99
C ASP A 46 7.92 2.02 14.37
N ASN A 47 7.45 1.02 15.10
CA ASN A 47 6.75 1.13 16.39
C ASN A 47 5.49 2.01 16.34
N VAL A 48 4.80 2.01 15.20
CA VAL A 48 3.52 2.68 15.03
C VAL A 48 2.40 1.74 15.45
N GLN A 49 1.34 2.29 16.04
CA GLN A 49 0.08 1.55 16.19
C GLN A 49 -0.53 1.33 14.79
N ALA A 50 -0.11 0.26 14.14
CA ALA A 50 -0.48 -0.06 12.77
C ALA A 50 -1.94 -0.51 12.67
N PRO A 51 -2.71 -0.03 11.68
CA PRO A 51 -4.02 -0.59 11.37
C PRO A 51 -3.88 -2.06 10.94
N GLU A 52 -4.80 -2.91 11.39
CA GLU A 52 -4.84 -4.31 10.96
C GLU A 52 -4.89 -4.43 9.42
N PRO A 53 -4.22 -5.43 8.81
CA PRO A 53 -4.20 -5.61 7.37
C PRO A 53 -5.58 -5.64 6.72
N VAL A 54 -6.57 -6.24 7.40
CA VAL A 54 -7.97 -6.28 6.93
C VAL A 54 -8.59 -4.88 6.82
N ALA A 55 -8.25 -3.96 7.72
CA ALA A 55 -8.75 -2.59 7.67
C ALA A 55 -8.14 -1.82 6.49
N LEU A 56 -6.85 -2.03 6.20
CA LEU A 56 -6.18 -1.47 5.02
C LEU A 56 -6.82 -1.98 3.72
N TYR A 57 -7.12 -3.28 3.68
CA TYR A 57 -7.80 -3.96 2.57
C TYR A 57 -9.21 -3.41 2.34
N GLU A 58 -10.00 -3.27 3.41
CA GLU A 58 -11.37 -2.75 3.32
C GLU A 58 -11.43 -1.30 2.82
N VAL A 59 -10.47 -0.46 3.22
CA VAL A 59 -10.37 0.90 2.66
C VAL A 59 -10.07 0.85 1.16
N MET A 60 -9.21 -0.05 0.69
CA MET A 60 -8.94 -0.21 -0.75
C MET A 60 -10.20 -0.59 -1.51
N LEU A 61 -10.91 -1.64 -1.06
CA LEU A 61 -12.14 -2.08 -1.73
C LEU A 61 -13.23 -1.01 -1.74
N ARG A 62 -13.33 -0.22 -0.67
CA ARG A 62 -14.26 0.91 -0.60
C ARG A 62 -13.91 1.99 -1.62
N VAL A 63 -12.62 2.33 -1.77
CA VAL A 63 -12.15 3.30 -2.76
C VAL A 63 -12.41 2.79 -4.17
N VAL A 64 -12.04 1.54 -4.48
CA VAL A 64 -12.34 0.87 -5.75
C VAL A 64 -13.84 0.91 -6.04
N GLY A 65 -14.68 0.47 -5.11
CA GLY A 65 -16.14 0.44 -5.26
C GLY A 65 -16.79 1.83 -5.41
N GLY A 66 -16.14 2.88 -4.91
CA GLY A 66 -16.56 4.27 -5.07
C GLY A 66 -16.21 4.90 -6.42
N MET A 67 -15.39 4.24 -7.25
CA MET A 67 -14.87 4.78 -8.52
C MET A 67 -15.46 4.11 -9.76
N LYS A 68 -16.74 3.71 -9.70
CA LYS A 68 -17.41 2.91 -10.74
C LYS A 68 -17.18 3.36 -12.18
N ASP A 69 -17.23 4.67 -12.42
CA ASP A 69 -17.10 5.23 -13.78
C ASP A 69 -15.67 5.64 -14.15
N LYS A 70 -14.70 5.47 -13.23
CA LYS A 70 -13.32 5.92 -13.39
C LYS A 70 -12.31 4.79 -13.53
N ILE A 71 -12.70 3.56 -13.22
CA ILE A 71 -11.82 2.40 -13.30
C ILE A 71 -12.49 1.24 -14.04
N ASP A 72 -11.68 0.40 -14.66
CA ASP A 72 -12.13 -0.87 -15.22
C ASP A 72 -12.16 -1.93 -14.11
N HIS A 73 -13.37 -2.23 -13.62
CA HIS A 73 -13.56 -3.21 -12.56
C HIS A 73 -13.22 -4.66 -12.97
N HIS A 74 -13.15 -4.98 -14.27
CA HIS A 74 -12.72 -6.31 -14.70
C HIS A 74 -11.24 -6.58 -14.41
N ARG A 75 -10.46 -5.52 -14.15
CA ARG A 75 -9.06 -5.57 -13.73
C ARG A 75 -8.87 -5.67 -12.22
N VAL A 76 -9.95 -5.91 -11.49
CA VAL A 76 -9.96 -6.23 -10.06
C VAL A 76 -10.71 -7.54 -9.87
N PHE A 77 -10.01 -8.59 -9.46
CA PHE A 77 -10.63 -9.91 -9.30
C PHE A 77 -9.97 -10.70 -8.18
N LYS A 78 -10.67 -11.73 -7.68
CA LYS A 78 -10.10 -12.71 -6.77
C LYS A 78 -9.66 -13.96 -7.52
N THR A 79 -8.57 -14.57 -7.07
CA THR A 79 -8.09 -15.86 -7.58
C THR A 79 -7.50 -16.71 -6.46
N ALA A 80 -7.41 -18.01 -6.67
CA ALA A 80 -6.78 -18.92 -5.71
C ALA A 80 -5.27 -18.64 -5.61
N VAL A 81 -4.71 -18.85 -4.42
CA VAL A 81 -3.27 -18.81 -4.18
C VAL A 81 -2.65 -20.13 -4.66
N GLU A 82 -1.82 -20.05 -5.69
CA GLU A 82 -1.09 -21.22 -6.19
C GLU A 82 -0.16 -21.80 -5.12
N ASN A 83 -0.13 -23.13 -5.01
CA ASN A 83 0.71 -23.84 -4.04
C ASN A 83 0.55 -23.35 -2.60
N TRP A 84 -0.67 -22.93 -2.22
CA TRP A 84 -0.96 -22.47 -0.87
C TRP A 84 -0.49 -23.50 0.18
N SER A 85 0.21 -23.01 1.19
CA SER A 85 0.66 -23.79 2.35
C SER A 85 0.18 -23.15 3.66
N GLU A 86 0.26 -23.92 4.75
CA GLU A 86 -0.15 -23.49 6.08
C GLU A 86 0.60 -22.23 6.54
N ASP A 87 1.87 -22.08 6.15
CA ASP A 87 2.69 -20.91 6.47
C ASP A 87 2.15 -19.61 5.85
N MET A 88 1.36 -19.71 4.79
CA MET A 88 0.74 -18.58 4.11
C MET A 88 -0.61 -18.17 4.71
N ARG A 89 -1.13 -18.92 5.70
CA ARG A 89 -2.44 -18.67 6.31
C ARG A 89 -2.60 -17.25 6.86
N ALA A 90 -1.52 -16.66 7.38
CA ALA A 90 -1.54 -15.29 7.90
C ALA A 90 -1.84 -14.23 6.82
N TYR A 91 -1.45 -14.50 5.57
CA TYR A 91 -1.73 -13.63 4.43
C TYR A 91 -3.07 -13.97 3.77
N TYR A 92 -3.33 -15.27 3.59
CA TYR A 92 -4.46 -15.77 2.79
C TYR A 92 -5.26 -16.80 3.59
N PRO A 93 -6.05 -16.37 4.59
CA PRO A 93 -6.83 -17.29 5.40
C PRO A 93 -7.85 -18.07 4.56
N ASP A 94 -8.39 -17.44 3.51
CA ASP A 94 -9.38 -18.02 2.61
C ASP A 94 -8.77 -18.72 1.39
N LYS A 95 -7.42 -18.80 1.32
CA LYS A 95 -6.66 -19.36 0.17
C LYS A 95 -6.89 -18.64 -1.15
N GLU A 96 -7.43 -17.43 -1.10
CA GLU A 96 -7.62 -16.52 -2.22
C GLU A 96 -6.78 -15.27 -2.04
N LYS A 97 -6.46 -14.62 -3.15
CA LYS A 97 -5.87 -13.28 -3.21
C LYS A 97 -6.69 -12.38 -4.12
N THR A 98 -6.67 -11.09 -3.84
CA THR A 98 -7.30 -10.04 -4.63
C THR A 98 -6.24 -9.39 -5.51
N CYS A 99 -6.41 -9.54 -6.82
CA CYS A 99 -5.54 -8.98 -7.84
C CYS A 99 -6.06 -7.62 -8.30
N ILE A 100 -5.19 -6.60 -8.35
CA ILE A 100 -5.50 -5.26 -8.88
C ILE A 100 -4.45 -4.88 -9.92
N HIS A 101 -4.88 -4.54 -11.14
CA HIS A 101 -3.96 -4.10 -12.19
C HIS A 101 -3.37 -2.70 -11.89
N PHE A 102 -2.13 -2.43 -12.31
CA PHE A 102 -1.45 -1.15 -12.05
C PHE A 102 -2.21 0.09 -12.57
N GLU A 103 -2.94 -0.03 -13.69
CA GLU A 103 -3.78 1.08 -14.19
C GLU A 103 -4.90 1.47 -13.23
N VAL A 104 -5.56 0.46 -12.64
CA VAL A 104 -6.57 0.69 -11.59
C VAL A 104 -5.87 1.24 -10.35
N MET A 105 -4.76 0.62 -9.95
CA MET A 105 -3.98 1.02 -8.79
C MET A 105 -3.53 2.48 -8.87
N GLY A 106 -3.08 2.92 -10.05
CA GLY A 106 -2.70 4.30 -10.31
C GLY A 106 -3.83 5.27 -10.01
N THR A 107 -5.06 4.92 -10.37
CA THR A 107 -6.23 5.77 -10.12
C THR A 107 -6.67 5.77 -8.66
N VAL A 108 -6.63 4.60 -7.99
CA VAL A 108 -7.15 4.46 -6.62
C VAL A 108 -6.14 4.81 -5.53
N TYR A 109 -4.84 4.66 -5.80
CA TYR A 109 -3.79 4.80 -4.79
C TYR A 109 -3.81 6.13 -4.03
N PRO A 110 -3.88 7.30 -4.70
CA PRO A 110 -3.88 8.59 -4.00
C PRO A 110 -5.02 8.71 -2.99
N TYR A 111 -6.19 8.15 -3.32
CA TYR A 111 -7.35 8.13 -2.45
C TYR A 111 -7.19 7.11 -1.34
N TRP A 112 -6.69 5.91 -1.64
CA TRP A 112 -6.46 4.88 -0.64
C TRP A 112 -5.49 5.35 0.45
N ILE A 113 -4.33 5.87 0.05
CA ILE A 113 -3.30 6.30 1.01
C ILE A 113 -3.75 7.50 1.86
N GLU A 114 -4.53 8.42 1.30
CA GLU A 114 -5.14 9.51 2.07
C GLU A 114 -6.19 9.01 3.06
N ASN A 115 -7.03 8.06 2.64
CA ASN A 115 -8.08 7.51 3.50
C ASN A 115 -7.51 6.66 4.65
N ILE A 116 -6.36 6.01 4.48
CA ILE A 116 -5.64 5.39 5.61
C ILE A 116 -5.31 6.44 6.66
N GLY A 117 -4.71 7.57 6.26
CA GLY A 117 -4.33 8.64 7.17
C GLY A 117 -5.50 9.23 7.94
N VAL A 118 -6.61 9.50 7.25
CA VAL A 118 -7.79 10.10 7.88
C VAL A 118 -8.59 9.10 8.70
N GLN A 119 -8.91 7.93 8.13
CA GLN A 119 -9.88 7.01 8.71
C GLN A 119 -9.25 6.04 9.71
N LEU A 120 -8.03 5.58 9.44
CA LEU A 120 -7.38 4.55 10.27
C LEU A 120 -6.36 5.16 11.23
N MET A 121 -5.65 6.21 10.81
CA MET A 121 -4.64 6.88 11.64
C MET A 121 -5.19 8.09 12.42
N GLY A 122 -6.46 8.48 12.17
CA GLY A 122 -7.12 9.59 12.86
C GLY A 122 -6.50 10.97 12.60
N MET A 123 -5.71 11.11 11.54
CA MET A 123 -5.00 12.35 11.22
C MET A 123 -5.93 13.34 10.53
N LYS A 124 -5.91 14.59 10.98
CA LYS A 124 -6.66 15.66 10.34
C LYS A 124 -5.97 16.07 9.04
N LYS A 125 -6.69 15.99 7.92
CA LYS A 125 -6.21 16.46 6.62
C LYS A 125 -6.24 17.98 6.57
N GLY A 126 -5.08 18.61 6.39
CA GLY A 126 -4.94 20.05 6.15
C GLY A 126 -5.37 20.45 4.74
N LYS A 127 -5.54 21.76 4.52
CA LYS A 127 -5.84 22.31 3.20
C LYS A 127 -4.60 22.17 2.31
N GLY A 128 -4.65 21.25 1.34
CA GLY A 128 -3.56 21.00 0.40
C GLY A 128 -2.77 19.72 0.68
N ASP A 129 -3.02 19.05 1.82
CA ASP A 129 -2.39 17.76 2.10
C ASP A 129 -2.85 16.71 1.10
N ARG A 130 -1.89 15.96 0.56
CA ARG A 130 -2.10 14.90 -0.44
C ARG A 130 -1.25 13.69 -0.10
N GLY A 131 -1.67 12.53 -0.61
CA GLY A 131 -0.91 11.29 -0.50
C GLY A 131 -0.67 10.88 0.96
N ARG A 132 0.58 10.52 1.28
CA ARG A 132 0.99 10.02 2.60
C ARG A 132 1.32 11.11 3.63
N PHE A 133 0.55 12.20 3.69
CA PHE A 133 0.76 13.34 4.62
C PHE A 133 0.86 12.95 6.10
N TRP A 134 0.30 11.80 6.45
CA TRP A 134 0.25 11.23 7.79
C TRP A 134 1.52 10.46 8.18
N VAL A 135 2.42 10.18 7.24
CA VAL A 135 3.68 9.47 7.48
C VAL A 135 4.72 10.44 8.05
N ARG A 136 5.25 10.11 9.23
CA ARG A 136 6.23 10.95 9.92
C ARG A 136 7.66 10.67 9.44
N ARG A 137 8.54 11.66 9.62
CA ARG A 137 9.96 11.56 9.21
C ARG A 137 10.74 10.46 9.93
N ASP A 138 10.32 10.11 11.14
CA ASP A 138 10.92 9.05 11.97
C ASP A 138 10.41 7.64 11.63
N TRP A 139 9.44 7.51 10.70
CA TRP A 139 8.94 6.22 10.22
C TRP A 139 9.70 5.80 8.96
N LEU A 140 10.95 5.38 9.17
CA LEU A 140 11.90 5.12 8.09
C LEU A 140 11.46 3.94 7.22
N LEU A 141 11.07 2.83 7.81
CA LEU A 141 10.75 1.61 7.07
C LEU A 141 9.44 1.75 6.28
N THR A 142 8.44 2.39 6.89
CA THR A 142 7.18 2.77 6.24
C THR A 142 7.44 3.69 5.07
N SER A 143 8.30 4.71 5.26
CA SER A 143 8.65 5.65 4.19
C SER A 143 9.36 4.93 3.04
N MET A 144 10.33 4.05 3.33
CA MET A 144 11.04 3.27 2.32
C MET A 144 10.10 2.36 1.54
N TYR A 145 9.22 1.63 2.24
CA TYR A 145 8.25 0.74 1.63
C TYR A 145 7.30 1.48 0.68
N LEU A 146 6.68 2.57 1.14
CA LEU A 146 5.77 3.38 0.33
C LEU A 146 6.49 4.05 -0.85
N GLN A 147 7.70 4.57 -0.66
CA GLN A 147 8.49 5.17 -1.74
C GLN A 147 8.84 4.14 -2.82
N ARG A 148 9.25 2.92 -2.43
CA ARG A 148 9.57 1.84 -3.37
C ARG A 148 8.33 1.39 -4.15
N PHE A 149 7.19 1.27 -3.47
CA PHE A 149 5.91 0.98 -4.11
C PHE A 149 5.52 2.07 -5.12
N GLU A 150 5.51 3.33 -4.70
CA GLU A 150 5.16 4.46 -5.56
C GLU A 150 6.10 4.57 -6.76
N ALA A 151 7.39 4.34 -6.58
CA ALA A 151 8.36 4.35 -7.68
C ALA A 151 8.03 3.27 -8.74
N GLU A 152 7.62 2.08 -8.30
CA GLU A 152 7.20 1.02 -9.21
C GLU A 152 5.88 1.35 -9.91
N LEU A 153 4.92 1.89 -9.17
CA LEU A 153 3.64 2.32 -9.71
C LEU A 153 3.82 3.45 -10.75
N VAL A 154 4.66 4.45 -10.48
CA VAL A 154 5.00 5.51 -11.43
C VAL A 154 5.68 4.94 -12.68
N ARG A 155 6.57 3.95 -12.53
CA ARG A 155 7.25 3.31 -13.66
C ARG A 155 6.26 2.61 -14.61
N LEU A 156 5.19 2.03 -14.07
CA LEU A 156 4.18 1.29 -14.83
C LEU A 156 3.04 2.19 -15.36
N ALA A 157 2.47 3.03 -14.49
CA ALA A 157 1.28 3.84 -14.76
C ALA A 157 1.59 5.28 -15.25
N GLY A 158 2.84 5.72 -15.12
CA GLY A 158 3.25 7.10 -15.34
C GLY A 158 3.04 8.01 -14.12
N LEU A 159 3.68 9.18 -14.13
CA LEU A 159 3.70 10.11 -12.99
C LEU A 159 2.31 10.70 -12.66
N SER A 160 1.47 10.91 -13.68
CA SER A 160 0.11 11.46 -13.53
C SER A 160 -0.79 10.61 -12.64
N ALA A 161 -0.54 9.31 -12.58
CA ALA A 161 -1.31 8.37 -11.76
C ALA A 161 -1.08 8.60 -10.25
N VAL A 162 0.15 8.90 -9.84
CA VAL A 162 0.50 9.01 -8.40
C VAL A 162 0.32 10.44 -7.86
N VAL A 163 0.39 11.45 -8.73
CA VAL A 163 0.34 12.87 -8.33
C VAL A 163 -1.08 13.43 -8.25
N ALA A 164 -2.08 12.80 -8.90
CA ALA A 164 -3.49 13.21 -8.92
C ALA A 164 -3.75 14.73 -8.72
N ASP A 165 -3.62 15.45 -9.85
CA ASP A 165 -4.33 16.69 -10.21
C ASP A 165 -3.72 18.05 -9.75
N ASP A 166 -2.72 18.52 -10.51
CA ASP A 166 -2.26 19.92 -10.54
C ASP A 166 -2.97 20.75 -11.64
N SER A 167 -3.81 20.15 -12.49
CA SER A 167 -4.29 20.76 -13.73
C SER A 167 -5.79 21.11 -13.78
N ALA A 168 -6.60 20.75 -12.79
CA ALA A 168 -8.03 21.12 -12.78
C ALA A 168 -8.41 22.37 -11.95
N ARG A 169 -7.47 23.28 -11.62
CA ARG A 169 -7.78 24.51 -10.83
C ARG A 169 -7.24 25.82 -11.38
N LEU A 170 -7.27 25.98 -12.70
CA LEU A 170 -7.34 27.29 -13.33
C LEU A 170 -8.64 27.36 -14.14
N ASN A 171 -9.74 27.65 -13.44
CA ASN A 171 -10.92 28.39 -13.92
C ASN A 171 -11.83 28.69 -12.71
#